data_AF-A0A5J5IYX5-F1
#
_entry.id   AF-A0A5J5IYX5-F1
#
_cell.length_a   1.000
_cell.length_b   1.000
_cell.length_c   1.000
_cell.angle_alpha   90.00
_cell.angle_beta   90.00
_cell.angle_gamma   90.00
#
_symmetry.space_group_name_H-M   'P 1'
#
loop_
_entity.id
_entity.type
_entity.pdbx_description
1 polymer ?
#
loop_
_entity_poly.entity_id
_entity_poly.type
_entity_poly.pdbx_seq_one_letter_code
_entity_poly.pdbx_strand_id
1 'polypeptide(L)'
;MTPLSTVTGDRSLTRRRSIPISPSKQPRRQKPPRSELKSTGYEIFIGILSVLSIVNLVLLLTFVDDASIQIVLMVMNGLFSVIFLGDFIYRLSTAPSRSAYFFRHFGWADLLASLPFAQLKVLRVFRLVRVYRLLRQLGPRTIWRTLTRDRAGSALLILLLMGILVLEFGSISILYIEKDAPGANITSGSDAIWYVIVTISTVGYGDQYPVTNLGRLIGALIIIVGVGIFGTFTGYLANLFLSPRSDDGEGEDAEPLVQSPPVASVHASSAEVEELRSLLLTSQSELAEIKRLLSPGGGGGPNRAD
;
A
#
# COMPACT_ATOMS: atom_id res chain seq x y z
N MET A 1 95.51 -38.42 -16.76
CA MET A 1 95.63 -37.66 -18.02
C MET A 1 94.30 -37.72 -18.74
N THR A 2 93.56 -36.63 -18.68
CA THR A 2 92.28 -36.36 -19.35
C THR A 2 92.50 -36.05 -20.83
N PRO A 3 91.49 -36.27 -21.68
CA PRO A 3 91.16 -35.24 -22.66
C PRO A 3 89.68 -34.84 -22.62
N LEU A 4 89.47 -33.54 -22.78
CA LEU A 4 88.18 -32.89 -22.97
C LEU A 4 87.61 -33.19 -24.36
N SER A 5 86.28 -33.27 -24.46
CA SER A 5 85.55 -32.92 -25.69
C SER A 5 84.19 -32.29 -25.35
N THR A 6 84.14 -30.97 -25.56
CA THR A 6 83.09 -30.20 -26.24
C THR A 6 81.60 -30.32 -25.88
N VAL A 7 81.14 -29.23 -25.25
CA VAL A 7 79.87 -28.49 -25.39
C VAL A 7 78.99 -28.86 -26.60
N THR A 8 77.72 -29.15 -26.35
CA THR A 8 76.60 -28.67 -27.18
C THR A 8 75.34 -28.56 -26.32
N GLY A 9 74.83 -27.35 -26.15
CA GLY A 9 73.58 -27.09 -25.42
C GLY A 9 72.38 -27.45 -26.29
N ASP A 10 71.52 -28.34 -25.79
CA ASP A 10 70.21 -28.56 -26.38
C ASP A 10 69.14 -27.80 -25.57
N ARG A 11 68.72 -26.65 -26.13
CA ARG A 11 67.48 -25.97 -25.77
C ARG A 11 66.39 -26.47 -26.72
N SER A 12 65.86 -27.65 -26.49
CA SER A 12 64.64 -28.12 -27.15
C SER A 12 63.44 -27.93 -26.21
N LEU A 13 62.87 -26.74 -26.36
CA LEU A 13 61.58 -26.24 -25.89
C LEU A 13 60.55 -27.34 -25.60
N THR A 14 60.13 -27.41 -24.33
CA THR A 14 58.90 -28.06 -23.89
C THR A 14 57.70 -27.47 -24.63
N ARG A 15 57.29 -28.11 -25.72
CA ARG A 15 56.07 -27.78 -26.45
C ARG A 15 54.86 -28.20 -25.61
N ARG A 16 54.45 -27.35 -24.67
CA ARG A 16 53.14 -27.45 -23.99
C ARG A 16 52.08 -27.55 -25.08
N ARG A 17 51.42 -28.71 -25.19
CA ARG A 17 50.17 -28.85 -25.95
C ARG A 17 49.17 -27.89 -25.33
N SER A 18 48.88 -26.80 -26.05
CA SER A 18 47.74 -25.94 -25.78
C SER A 18 46.47 -26.77 -25.98
N ILE A 19 45.83 -27.11 -24.88
CA ILE A 19 44.47 -27.65 -24.88
C ILE A 19 43.58 -26.59 -25.54
N PRO A 20 42.84 -26.89 -26.61
CA PRO A 20 41.87 -25.95 -27.14
C PRO A 20 40.78 -25.76 -26.07
N ILE A 21 40.79 -24.59 -25.44
CA ILE A 21 39.73 -24.16 -24.54
C ILE A 21 38.48 -24.04 -25.41
N SER A 22 37.58 -25.03 -25.29
CA SER A 22 36.25 -24.97 -25.87
C SER A 22 35.61 -23.64 -25.45
N PRO A 23 35.00 -22.87 -26.37
CA PRO A 23 34.37 -21.61 -25.99
C PRO A 23 33.32 -21.95 -24.94
N SER A 24 33.58 -21.51 -23.71
CA SER A 24 32.67 -21.63 -22.59
C SER A 24 31.34 -21.10 -23.08
N LYS A 25 30.34 -21.98 -23.20
CA LYS A 25 28.95 -21.59 -23.46
C LYS A 25 28.67 -20.47 -22.47
N GLN A 26 28.53 -19.24 -22.96
CA GLN A 26 28.07 -18.12 -22.17
C GLN A 26 26.89 -18.63 -21.35
N PRO A 27 26.86 -18.44 -20.02
CA PRO A 27 25.70 -18.84 -19.25
C PRO A 27 24.51 -18.18 -19.93
N ARG A 28 23.60 -19.00 -20.49
CA ARG A 28 22.33 -18.53 -21.06
C ARG A 28 21.84 -17.50 -20.06
N ARG A 29 21.70 -16.23 -20.47
CA ARG A 29 21.06 -15.18 -19.67
C ARG A 29 19.82 -15.82 -19.08
N GLN A 30 19.90 -16.23 -17.81
CA GLN A 30 18.76 -16.76 -17.12
C GLN A 30 17.83 -15.56 -17.09
N LYS A 31 16.70 -15.67 -17.80
CA LYS A 31 15.63 -14.69 -17.63
C LYS A 31 15.51 -14.52 -16.10
N PRO A 32 15.60 -13.28 -15.57
CA PRO A 32 15.47 -13.08 -14.14
C PRO A 32 14.23 -13.85 -13.71
N PRO A 33 14.29 -14.64 -12.61
CA PRO A 33 13.13 -15.36 -12.13
C PRO A 33 12.02 -14.32 -12.09
N ARG A 34 11.02 -14.47 -12.99
CA ARG A 34 9.96 -13.49 -13.13
C ARG A 34 9.42 -13.31 -11.73
N SER A 35 9.63 -12.12 -11.17
CA SER A 35 9.26 -11.82 -9.81
C SER A 35 7.83 -12.27 -9.66
N GLU A 36 7.61 -13.29 -8.84
CA GLU A 36 6.27 -13.53 -8.33
C GLU A 36 5.90 -12.20 -7.68
N LEU A 37 4.99 -11.43 -8.28
CA LEU A 37 4.31 -10.33 -7.61
C LEU A 37 3.37 -10.87 -6.52
N LYS A 38 3.80 -11.92 -5.79
CA LYS A 38 3.33 -12.20 -4.44
C LYS A 38 3.94 -11.15 -3.53
N SER A 39 3.39 -9.93 -3.57
CA SER A 39 3.52 -9.11 -2.38
C SER A 39 2.84 -9.89 -1.26
N THR A 40 3.52 -10.06 -0.13
CA THR A 40 2.94 -10.77 1.03
C THR A 40 1.60 -10.14 1.43
N GLY A 41 1.41 -8.84 1.18
CA GLY A 41 0.14 -8.12 1.32
C GLY A 41 -0.99 -8.65 0.44
N TYR A 42 -0.73 -9.01 -0.83
CA TYR A 42 -1.76 -9.59 -1.71
C TYR A 42 -2.24 -10.96 -1.23
N GLU A 43 -1.31 -11.81 -0.79
CA GLU A 43 -1.65 -13.12 -0.24
C GLU A 43 -2.48 -12.98 1.04
N ILE A 44 -2.13 -12.02 1.92
CA ILE A 44 -2.92 -11.69 3.11
C ILE A 44 -4.31 -11.18 2.72
N PHE A 45 -4.42 -10.27 1.75
CA PHE A 45 -5.69 -9.71 1.28
C PHE A 45 -6.64 -10.81 0.80
N ILE A 46 -6.17 -11.66 -0.12
CA ILE A 46 -6.93 -12.81 -0.63
C ILE A 46 -7.30 -13.78 0.50
N GLY A 47 -6.38 -13.93 1.45
CA GLY A 47 -6.59 -14.75 2.64
C GLY A 47 -7.73 -14.26 3.53
N ILE A 48 -7.75 -12.96 3.86
CA ILE A 48 -8.79 -12.33 4.67
C ILE A 48 -10.13 -12.44 3.96
N LEU A 49 -10.19 -12.13 2.66
CA LEU A 49 -11.43 -12.30 1.88
C LEU A 49 -11.93 -13.75 1.91
N SER A 50 -11.01 -14.72 1.88
CA SER A 50 -11.39 -16.15 1.94
C SER A 50 -12.01 -16.51 3.29
N VAL A 51 -11.50 -15.95 4.39
CA VAL A 51 -12.10 -16.08 5.72
C VAL A 51 -13.47 -15.39 5.76
N LEU A 52 -13.56 -14.15 5.26
CA LEU A 52 -14.81 -13.39 5.20
C LEU A 52 -15.89 -14.12 4.38
N SER A 53 -15.50 -14.78 3.29
CA SER A 53 -16.40 -15.61 2.48
C SER A 53 -16.93 -16.85 3.22
N ILE A 54 -16.18 -17.38 4.20
CA ILE A 54 -16.67 -18.45 5.09
C ILE A 54 -17.61 -17.85 6.16
N VAL A 55 -17.29 -16.67 6.70
CA VAL A 55 -18.21 -15.95 7.59
C VAL A 55 -19.55 -15.71 6.90
N ASN A 56 -19.55 -15.27 5.64
CA ASN A 56 -20.77 -15.12 4.83
C ASN A 56 -21.52 -16.43 4.60
N LEU A 57 -20.84 -17.57 4.57
CA LEU A 57 -21.51 -18.87 4.53
C LEU A 57 -22.27 -19.15 5.84
N VAL A 58 -21.67 -18.84 6.98
CA VAL A 58 -22.31 -18.99 8.29
C VAL A 58 -23.46 -18.00 8.45
N LEU A 59 -23.27 -16.72 8.10
CA LEU A 59 -24.32 -15.71 8.16
C LEU A 59 -25.54 -16.08 7.30
N LEU A 60 -25.31 -16.67 6.12
CA LEU A 60 -26.40 -17.13 5.25
C LEU A 60 -27.21 -18.28 5.87
N LEU A 61 -26.57 -19.12 6.69
CA LEU A 61 -27.28 -20.17 7.44
C LEU A 61 -28.03 -19.59 8.64
N THR A 62 -27.45 -18.60 9.34
CA THR A 62 -28.07 -17.96 10.51
C THR A 62 -29.26 -17.09 10.12
N PHE A 63 -29.18 -16.35 9.01
CA PHE A 63 -30.21 -15.42 8.54
C PHE A 63 -31.01 -16.00 7.36
N VAL A 64 -31.32 -17.30 7.41
CA VAL A 64 -32.04 -18.02 6.35
C VAL A 64 -33.48 -17.50 6.14
N ASP A 65 -34.06 -16.86 7.15
CA ASP A 65 -35.44 -16.34 7.09
C ASP A 65 -35.50 -14.84 6.72
N ASP A 66 -34.37 -14.13 6.75
CA ASP A 66 -34.32 -12.69 6.42
C ASP A 66 -33.90 -12.47 4.97
N ALA A 67 -34.89 -12.26 4.10
CA ALA A 67 -34.68 -12.03 2.68
C ALA A 67 -33.84 -10.77 2.39
N SER A 68 -33.98 -9.71 3.19
CA SER A 68 -33.26 -8.45 2.99
C SER A 68 -31.77 -8.62 3.30
N ILE A 69 -31.41 -9.31 4.38
CA ILE A 69 -30.01 -9.62 4.70
C ILE A 69 -29.40 -10.57 3.67
N GLN A 70 -30.18 -11.54 3.17
CA GLN A 70 -29.70 -12.45 2.13
C GLN A 70 -29.32 -11.75 0.84
N ILE A 71 -30.00 -10.67 0.46
CA ILE A 71 -29.61 -9.86 -0.71
C ILE A 71 -28.21 -9.30 -0.50
N VAL A 72 -27.91 -8.74 0.67
CA VAL A 72 -26.56 -8.21 0.98
C VAL A 72 -25.51 -9.32 0.88
N LEU A 73 -25.77 -10.45 1.54
CA LEU A 73 -24.85 -11.59 1.52
C LEU A 73 -24.68 -12.17 0.10
N MET A 74 -25.73 -12.18 -0.72
CA MET A 74 -25.67 -12.68 -2.10
C MET A 74 -24.81 -11.77 -2.98
N VAL A 75 -25.00 -10.46 -2.90
CA VAL A 75 -24.20 -9.46 -3.62
C VAL A 75 -22.72 -9.56 -3.21
N MET A 76 -22.44 -9.60 -1.90
CA MET A 76 -21.08 -9.73 -1.38
C MET A 76 -20.42 -11.06 -1.78
N ASN A 77 -21.15 -12.17 -1.73
CA ASN A 77 -20.65 -13.46 -2.21
C ASN A 77 -20.35 -13.45 -3.72
N GLY A 78 -21.19 -12.78 -4.51
CA GLY A 78 -20.94 -12.55 -5.94
C GLY A 78 -19.66 -11.76 -6.17
N LEU A 79 -19.48 -10.65 -5.44
CA LEU A 79 -18.27 -9.82 -5.48
C LEU A 79 -17.01 -10.65 -5.14
N PHE A 80 -17.04 -11.43 -4.06
CA PHE A 80 -15.91 -12.29 -3.69
C PHE A 80 -15.62 -13.36 -4.74
N SER A 81 -16.66 -13.94 -5.34
CA SER A 81 -16.50 -14.92 -6.41
C SER A 81 -15.78 -14.32 -7.61
N VAL A 82 -16.12 -13.09 -8.01
CA VAL A 82 -15.42 -12.37 -9.09
C VAL A 82 -13.95 -12.11 -8.72
N ILE A 83 -13.67 -11.61 -7.51
CA ILE A 83 -12.29 -11.36 -7.05
C ILE A 83 -11.47 -12.66 -7.04
N PHE A 84 -12.05 -13.76 -6.56
CA PHE A 84 -11.38 -15.05 -6.48
C PHE A 84 -11.19 -15.71 -7.84
N LEU A 85 -12.14 -15.55 -8.74
CA LEU A 85 -11.98 -15.99 -10.12
C LEU A 85 -10.85 -15.22 -10.80
N GLY A 86 -10.76 -13.91 -10.56
CA GLY A 86 -9.63 -13.09 -10.99
C GLY A 86 -8.28 -13.58 -10.44
N ASP A 87 -8.21 -13.84 -9.13
CA ASP A 87 -7.01 -14.42 -8.49
C ASP A 87 -6.65 -15.79 -9.09
N PHE A 88 -7.63 -16.66 -9.32
CA PHE A 88 -7.43 -17.96 -9.96
C PHE A 88 -6.86 -17.82 -11.39
N ILE A 89 -7.45 -16.96 -12.22
CA ILE A 89 -7.00 -16.72 -13.60
C ILE A 89 -5.58 -16.12 -13.60
N TYR A 90 -5.32 -15.16 -12.70
CA TYR A 90 -4.00 -14.56 -12.54
C TYR A 90 -2.94 -15.62 -12.17
N ARG A 91 -3.23 -16.48 -11.19
CA ARG A 91 -2.32 -17.57 -10.79
C ARG A 91 -2.13 -18.62 -11.88
N LEU A 92 -3.20 -18.98 -12.58
CA LEU A 92 -3.15 -19.97 -13.66
C LEU A 92 -2.32 -19.45 -14.86
N SER A 93 -2.45 -18.17 -15.20
CA SER A 93 -1.72 -17.56 -16.31
C SER A 93 -0.24 -17.31 -16.00
N THR A 94 0.08 -17.02 -14.74
CA THR A 94 1.46 -16.73 -14.28
C THR A 94 2.26 -18.00 -13.95
N ALA A 95 1.59 -19.14 -13.71
CA ALA A 95 2.24 -20.39 -13.34
C ALA A 95 3.19 -20.92 -14.44
N PRO A 96 4.44 -21.33 -14.10
CA PRO A 96 5.42 -21.85 -15.05
C PRO A 96 4.95 -23.11 -15.81
N SER A 97 4.08 -23.90 -15.19
CA SER A 97 3.39 -25.03 -15.82
C SER A 97 1.94 -25.08 -15.35
N ARG A 98 1.03 -24.73 -16.26
CA ARG A 98 -0.42 -24.62 -15.98
C ARG A 98 -1.01 -25.95 -15.47
N SER A 99 -0.54 -27.07 -16.01
CA SER A 99 -0.96 -28.42 -15.59
C SER A 99 -0.47 -28.78 -14.19
N ALA A 100 0.79 -28.43 -13.83
CA ALA A 100 1.29 -28.70 -12.49
C ALA A 100 0.57 -27.84 -11.45
N TYR A 101 0.24 -26.58 -11.75
CA TYR A 101 -0.58 -25.76 -10.85
C TYR A 101 -1.97 -26.39 -10.62
N PHE A 102 -2.66 -26.73 -11.71
CA PHE A 102 -4.02 -27.25 -11.64
C PHE A 102 -4.09 -28.60 -10.90
N PHE A 103 -3.22 -29.57 -11.24
CA PHE A 103 -3.25 -30.92 -10.69
C PHE A 103 -2.40 -31.11 -9.42
N ARG A 104 -1.24 -30.45 -9.30
CA ARG A 104 -0.28 -30.68 -8.19
C ARG A 104 -0.44 -29.69 -7.03
N HIS A 105 -0.95 -28.48 -7.28
CA HIS A 105 -1.17 -27.47 -6.24
C HIS A 105 -2.66 -27.30 -5.86
N PHE A 106 -3.51 -28.28 -6.22
CA PHE A 106 -4.95 -28.24 -5.96
C PHE A 106 -5.64 -26.99 -6.56
N GLY A 107 -5.13 -26.46 -7.68
CA GLY A 107 -5.73 -25.29 -8.34
C GLY A 107 -7.18 -25.53 -8.78
N TRP A 108 -7.58 -26.78 -9.00
CA TRP A 108 -8.98 -27.15 -9.23
C TRP A 108 -9.91 -26.78 -8.07
N ALA A 109 -9.43 -26.83 -6.81
CA ALA A 109 -10.21 -26.43 -5.65
C ALA A 109 -10.40 -24.91 -5.59
N ASP A 110 -9.39 -24.13 -6.01
CA ASP A 110 -9.49 -22.66 -6.13
C ASP A 110 -10.55 -22.27 -7.17
N LEU A 111 -10.57 -22.98 -8.31
CA LEU A 111 -11.62 -22.82 -9.33
C LEU A 111 -13.00 -23.12 -8.75
N LEU A 112 -13.20 -24.30 -8.16
CA LEU A 112 -14.49 -24.70 -7.59
C LEU A 112 -14.97 -23.75 -6.48
N ALA A 113 -14.06 -23.23 -5.66
CA ALA A 113 -14.37 -22.28 -4.60
C ALA A 113 -14.77 -20.88 -5.13
N SER A 114 -14.28 -20.50 -6.32
CA SER A 114 -14.54 -19.21 -6.98
C SER A 114 -15.84 -19.16 -7.79
N LEU A 115 -16.48 -20.31 -8.03
CA LEU A 115 -17.67 -20.36 -8.88
C LEU A 115 -18.90 -19.76 -8.16
N PRO A 116 -19.63 -18.84 -8.81
CA PRO A 116 -20.80 -18.17 -8.22
C PRO A 116 -22.08 -19.03 -8.33
N PHE A 117 -22.00 -20.35 -8.19
CA PHE A 117 -23.16 -21.22 -8.33
C PHE A 117 -23.94 -21.33 -7.01
N ALA A 118 -25.12 -20.70 -6.95
CA ALA A 118 -26.00 -20.71 -5.78
C ALA A 118 -26.56 -22.11 -5.45
N GLN A 119 -26.80 -22.94 -6.48
CA GLN A 119 -27.36 -24.29 -6.31
C GLN A 119 -26.35 -25.28 -5.73
N LEU A 120 -25.05 -25.04 -5.92
CA LEU A 120 -23.99 -25.94 -5.49
C LEU A 120 -23.40 -25.49 -4.16
N LYS A 121 -24.24 -25.41 -3.12
CA LYS A 121 -23.84 -25.03 -1.75
C LYS A 121 -22.64 -25.86 -1.25
N VAL A 122 -22.55 -27.12 -1.67
CA VAL A 122 -21.45 -28.05 -1.34
C VAL A 122 -20.09 -27.56 -1.86
N LEU A 123 -20.04 -26.87 -3.01
CA LEU A 123 -18.77 -26.35 -3.55
C LEU A 123 -18.15 -25.26 -2.65
N ARG A 124 -18.95 -24.61 -1.80
CA ARG A 124 -18.46 -23.62 -0.86
C ARG A 124 -17.55 -24.21 0.21
N VAL A 125 -17.64 -25.53 0.47
CA VAL A 125 -16.73 -26.25 1.38
C VAL A 125 -15.28 -26.18 0.89
N PHE A 126 -15.03 -26.08 -0.42
CA PHE A 126 -13.68 -25.92 -0.96
C PHE A 126 -13.01 -24.59 -0.57
N ARG A 127 -13.78 -23.59 -0.12
CA ARG A 127 -13.21 -22.36 0.48
C ARG A 127 -12.40 -22.67 1.75
N LEU A 128 -12.79 -23.69 2.51
CA LEU A 128 -12.03 -24.15 3.69
C LEU A 128 -10.66 -24.68 3.30
N VAL A 129 -10.56 -25.39 2.17
CA VAL A 129 -9.28 -25.90 1.65
C VAL A 129 -8.34 -24.74 1.33
N ARG A 130 -8.85 -23.66 0.73
CA ARG A 130 -8.07 -22.46 0.43
C ARG A 130 -7.56 -21.77 1.70
N VAL A 131 -8.42 -21.59 2.71
CA VAL A 131 -8.02 -20.98 3.99
C VAL A 131 -7.02 -21.85 4.73
N TYR A 132 -7.22 -23.17 4.76
CA TYR A 132 -6.26 -24.11 5.33
C TYR A 132 -4.89 -24.02 4.62
N ARG A 133 -4.89 -24.00 3.28
CA ARG A 133 -3.67 -23.85 2.47
C ARG A 133 -2.96 -22.53 2.78
N LEU A 134 -3.69 -21.42 2.83
CA LEU A 134 -3.14 -20.11 3.18
C LEU A 134 -2.51 -20.11 4.57
N LEU A 135 -3.23 -20.63 5.58
CA LEU A 135 -2.76 -20.66 6.96
C LEU A 135 -1.46 -21.49 7.09
N ARG A 136 -1.38 -22.62 6.37
CA ARG A 136 -0.19 -23.46 6.29
C ARG A 136 0.98 -22.80 5.56
N GLN A 137 0.72 -21.95 4.57
CA GLN A 137 1.74 -21.32 3.74
C GLN A 137 2.31 -20.03 4.34
N LEU A 138 1.48 -19.20 4.97
CA LEU A 138 1.92 -17.88 5.45
C LEU A 138 2.39 -17.87 6.90
N GLY A 139 1.86 -18.73 7.77
CA GLY A 139 2.18 -18.72 9.21
C GLY A 139 1.76 -17.42 9.92
N PRO A 140 1.18 -17.49 11.13
CA PRO A 140 0.59 -16.30 11.79
C PRO A 140 1.62 -15.20 12.09
N ARG A 141 2.90 -15.57 12.31
CA ARG A 141 3.99 -14.63 12.62
C ARG A 141 4.40 -13.75 11.44
N THR A 142 4.28 -14.26 10.21
CA THR A 142 4.65 -13.51 8.99
C THR A 142 3.59 -12.47 8.66
N ILE A 143 2.30 -12.83 8.83
CA ILE A 143 1.15 -11.94 8.62
C ILE A 143 1.28 -10.69 9.51
N TRP A 144 1.59 -10.87 10.79
CA TRP A 144 1.75 -9.77 11.74
C TRP A 144 2.91 -8.82 11.38
N ARG A 145 4.04 -9.37 10.92
CA ARG A 145 5.21 -8.56 10.50
C ARG A 145 4.93 -7.78 9.22
N THR A 146 4.26 -8.38 8.24
CA THR A 146 3.97 -7.69 6.97
C THR A 146 2.97 -6.56 7.15
N LEU A 147 1.94 -6.75 8.00
CA LEU A 147 0.96 -5.70 8.29
C LEU A 147 1.61 -4.46 8.95
N THR A 148 2.70 -4.66 9.69
CA THR A 148 3.39 -3.58 10.41
C THR A 148 4.56 -2.95 9.65
N ARG A 149 5.20 -3.67 8.72
CA ARG A 149 6.49 -3.23 8.13
C ARG A 149 6.43 -2.78 6.66
N ASP A 150 5.41 -3.18 5.89
CA ASP A 150 5.36 -2.99 4.43
C ASP A 150 4.15 -2.16 3.97
N ARG A 151 3.99 -0.97 4.57
CA ARG A 151 2.77 -0.14 4.40
C ARG A 151 2.58 0.42 2.99
N ALA A 152 3.64 0.79 2.27
CA ALA A 152 3.51 1.50 1.00
C ALA A 152 2.92 0.61 -0.13
N GLY A 153 3.44 -0.61 -0.31
CA GLY A 153 2.94 -1.55 -1.32
C GLY A 153 1.61 -2.21 -0.96
N SER A 154 1.25 -2.23 0.33
CA SER A 154 0.02 -2.86 0.84
C SER A 154 -1.13 -1.88 1.04
N ALA A 155 -0.87 -0.57 0.97
CA ALA A 155 -1.84 0.48 1.30
C ALA A 155 -3.14 0.35 0.49
N LEU A 156 -3.04 0.19 -0.83
CA LEU A 156 -4.22 0.01 -1.70
C LEU A 156 -5.04 -1.25 -1.36
N LEU A 157 -4.36 -2.34 -1.01
CA LEU A 157 -5.04 -3.60 -0.66
C LEU A 157 -5.77 -3.48 0.69
N ILE A 158 -5.15 -2.81 1.67
CA ILE A 158 -5.77 -2.50 2.97
C ILE A 158 -6.97 -1.58 2.76
N LEU A 159 -6.83 -0.58 1.89
CA LEU A 159 -7.88 0.36 1.55
C LEU A 159 -9.09 -0.33 0.92
N LEU A 160 -8.85 -1.18 -0.07
CA LEU A 160 -9.86 -1.99 -0.72
C LEU A 160 -10.54 -2.94 0.27
N LEU A 161 -9.76 -3.58 1.14
CA LEU A 161 -10.29 -4.44 2.19
C LEU A 161 -11.20 -3.67 3.15
N MET A 162 -10.78 -2.47 3.58
CA MET A 162 -11.59 -1.63 4.46
C MET A 162 -12.90 -1.23 3.79
N GLY A 163 -12.86 -0.85 2.51
CA GLY A 163 -14.07 -0.55 1.73
C GLY A 163 -15.03 -1.75 1.64
N ILE A 164 -14.51 -2.95 1.39
CA ILE A 164 -15.29 -4.19 1.37
C ILE A 164 -15.92 -4.47 2.74
N LEU A 165 -15.17 -4.32 3.83
CA LEU A 165 -15.66 -4.54 5.19
C LEU A 165 -16.75 -3.54 5.57
N VAL A 166 -16.56 -2.26 5.27
CA VAL A 166 -17.57 -1.21 5.51
C VAL A 166 -18.81 -1.47 4.67
N LEU A 167 -18.64 -1.87 3.40
CA LEU A 167 -19.77 -2.21 2.54
C LEU A 167 -20.57 -3.39 3.11
N GLU A 168 -19.91 -4.48 3.48
CA GLU A 168 -20.59 -5.67 4.01
C GLU A 168 -21.25 -5.40 5.38
N PHE A 169 -20.45 -5.02 6.37
CA PHE A 169 -20.92 -4.88 7.74
C PHE A 169 -21.74 -3.61 7.93
N GLY A 170 -21.43 -2.53 7.21
CA GLY A 170 -22.23 -1.31 7.22
C GLY A 170 -23.63 -1.57 6.67
N SER A 171 -23.75 -2.26 5.53
CA SER A 171 -25.06 -2.56 4.94
C SER A 171 -25.86 -3.53 5.80
N ILE A 172 -25.25 -4.58 6.36
CA ILE A 172 -25.96 -5.49 7.28
C ILE A 172 -26.42 -4.74 8.54
N SER A 173 -25.55 -3.94 9.15
CA SER A 173 -25.86 -3.25 10.41
C SER A 173 -26.94 -2.19 10.23
N ILE A 174 -26.83 -1.36 9.20
CA ILE A 174 -27.81 -0.29 8.94
C ILE A 174 -29.17 -0.89 8.60
N LEU A 175 -29.20 -1.94 7.78
CA LEU A 175 -30.44 -2.64 7.43
C LEU A 175 -31.08 -3.25 8.67
N TYR A 176 -30.30 -3.95 9.50
CA TYR A 176 -30.81 -4.60 10.70
C TYR A 176 -31.48 -3.62 11.67
N ILE A 177 -30.97 -2.39 11.76
CA ILE A 177 -31.49 -1.36 12.66
C ILE A 177 -32.65 -0.58 12.05
N GLU A 178 -32.58 -0.26 10.75
CA GLU A 178 -33.53 0.65 10.11
C GLU A 178 -34.75 -0.07 9.53
N LYS A 179 -34.64 -1.34 9.11
CA LYS A 179 -35.69 -2.01 8.30
C LYS A 179 -37.10 -1.99 8.92
N ASP A 180 -37.19 -2.04 10.25
CA ASP A 180 -38.45 -2.10 10.99
C ASP A 180 -38.81 -0.77 11.69
N ALA A 181 -38.00 0.28 11.47
CA ALA A 181 -38.21 1.56 12.14
C ALA A 181 -39.32 2.39 11.46
N PRO A 182 -40.18 3.09 12.24
CA PRO A 182 -41.21 3.95 11.68
C PRO A 182 -40.62 5.06 10.82
N GLY A 183 -41.04 5.15 9.55
CA GLY A 183 -40.55 6.16 8.61
C GLY A 183 -39.18 5.86 8.00
N ALA A 184 -38.65 4.66 8.16
CA ALA A 184 -37.41 4.25 7.51
C ALA A 184 -37.57 4.19 5.98
N ASN A 185 -36.51 4.62 5.28
CA ASN A 185 -36.38 4.49 3.83
C ASN A 185 -35.48 3.31 3.43
N ILE A 186 -34.60 2.85 4.33
CA ILE A 186 -33.74 1.67 4.15
C ILE A 186 -34.49 0.43 4.59
N THR A 187 -35.14 -0.27 3.65
CA THR A 187 -36.01 -1.43 3.97
C THR A 187 -35.55 -2.73 3.30
N SER A 188 -34.79 -2.63 2.21
CA SER A 188 -34.21 -3.78 1.51
C SER A 188 -32.68 -3.80 1.60
N GLY A 189 -32.10 -4.99 1.37
CA GLY A 189 -30.64 -5.13 1.27
C GLY A 189 -30.04 -4.29 0.15
N SER A 190 -30.77 -4.07 -0.93
CA SER A 190 -30.36 -3.20 -2.03
C SER A 190 -30.25 -1.74 -1.59
N ASP A 191 -31.22 -1.24 -0.81
CA ASP A 191 -31.20 0.13 -0.27
C ASP A 191 -30.02 0.32 0.67
N ALA A 192 -29.74 -0.67 1.52
CA ALA A 192 -28.63 -0.63 2.45
C ALA A 192 -27.26 -0.66 1.75
N ILE A 193 -27.11 -1.46 0.68
CA ILE A 193 -25.90 -1.45 -0.16
C ILE A 193 -25.74 -0.09 -0.83
N TRP A 194 -26.80 0.42 -1.44
CA TRP A 194 -26.81 1.71 -2.10
C TRP A 194 -26.41 2.85 -1.16
N TYR A 195 -27.05 2.93 0.01
CA TYR A 195 -26.73 3.90 1.05
C TYR A 195 -25.25 3.90 1.40
N VAL A 196 -24.67 2.71 1.67
CA VAL A 196 -23.26 2.62 2.07
C VAL A 196 -22.32 3.02 0.93
N ILE A 197 -22.61 2.62 -0.32
CA ILE A 197 -21.81 3.03 -1.49
C ILE A 197 -21.83 4.55 -1.65
N VAL A 198 -23.00 5.17 -1.62
CA VAL A 198 -23.17 6.62 -1.79
C VAL A 198 -22.53 7.39 -0.64
N THR A 199 -22.57 6.85 0.57
CA THR A 199 -22.00 7.47 1.77
C THR A 199 -20.48 7.35 1.81
N ILE A 200 -19.93 6.15 1.58
CA ILE A 200 -18.48 5.91 1.64
C ILE A 200 -17.73 6.62 0.51
N SER A 201 -18.38 6.80 -0.65
CA SER A 201 -17.87 7.56 -1.78
C SER A 201 -18.02 9.07 -1.63
N THR A 202 -18.62 9.53 -0.53
CA THR A 202 -18.87 10.95 -0.23
C THR A 202 -19.81 11.67 -1.22
N VAL A 203 -20.59 10.92 -2.02
CA VAL A 203 -21.55 11.48 -2.98
C VAL A 203 -22.78 12.04 -2.25
N GLY A 204 -23.38 11.25 -1.35
CA GLY A 204 -24.45 11.70 -0.46
C GLY A 204 -25.71 12.26 -1.16
N TYR A 205 -26.36 11.48 -2.03
CA TYR A 205 -27.61 11.91 -2.69
C TYR A 205 -28.74 12.30 -1.73
N GLY A 206 -28.80 11.67 -0.55
CA GLY A 206 -29.81 11.95 0.47
C GLY A 206 -31.17 11.30 0.22
N ASP A 207 -31.26 10.39 -0.75
CA ASP A 207 -32.44 9.58 -1.05
C ASP A 207 -32.66 8.46 -0.02
N GLN A 208 -31.57 7.90 0.51
CA GLN A 208 -31.55 6.89 1.57
C GLN A 208 -30.73 7.42 2.74
N TYR A 209 -31.26 7.34 3.96
CA TYR A 209 -30.61 7.80 5.19
C TYR A 209 -31.23 7.18 6.45
N PRO A 210 -30.42 6.91 7.50
CA PRO A 210 -30.93 6.39 8.75
C PRO A 210 -31.80 7.39 9.50
N VAL A 211 -32.98 6.94 9.94
CA VAL A 211 -33.91 7.75 10.72
C VAL A 211 -33.74 7.51 12.22
N THR A 212 -33.20 6.36 12.64
CA THR A 212 -33.00 6.04 14.05
C THR A 212 -31.72 6.66 14.62
N ASN A 213 -31.70 6.89 15.93
CA ASN A 213 -30.49 7.40 16.62
C ASN A 213 -29.30 6.44 16.49
N LEU A 214 -29.56 5.13 16.59
CA LEU A 214 -28.51 4.10 16.49
C LEU A 214 -28.01 4.00 15.04
N GLY A 215 -28.92 4.03 14.06
CA GLY A 215 -28.56 4.05 12.64
C GLY A 215 -27.74 5.29 12.28
N ARG A 216 -28.06 6.46 12.82
CA ARG A 216 -27.25 7.69 12.65
C ARG A 216 -25.86 7.57 13.26
N LEU A 217 -25.72 6.92 14.41
CA LEU A 217 -24.40 6.65 15.02
C LEU A 217 -23.55 5.77 14.09
N ILE A 218 -24.13 4.70 13.54
CA ILE A 218 -23.44 3.82 12.58
C ILE A 218 -23.14 4.57 11.29
N GLY A 219 -24.09 5.35 10.75
CA GLY A 219 -23.90 6.19 9.58
C GLY A 219 -22.74 7.18 9.77
N ALA A 220 -22.63 7.81 10.95
CA ALA A 220 -21.52 8.70 11.27
C ALA A 220 -20.15 7.96 11.25
N LEU A 221 -20.10 6.73 11.77
CA LEU A 221 -18.88 5.91 11.69
C LEU A 221 -18.54 5.56 10.23
N ILE A 222 -19.53 5.21 9.41
CA ILE A 222 -19.35 4.94 7.98
C ILE A 222 -18.78 6.17 7.25
N ILE A 223 -19.29 7.37 7.55
CA ILE A 223 -18.80 8.63 6.98
C ILE A 223 -17.33 8.85 7.36
N ILE A 224 -16.96 8.71 8.64
CA ILE A 224 -15.58 8.90 9.11
C ILE A 224 -14.63 7.96 8.38
N VAL A 225 -14.99 6.67 8.29
CA VAL A 225 -14.16 5.68 7.60
C VAL A 225 -14.12 5.96 6.09
N GLY A 226 -15.24 6.33 5.47
CA GLY A 226 -15.32 6.65 4.04
C GLY A 226 -14.45 7.85 3.63
N VAL A 227 -14.50 8.94 4.40
CA VAL A 227 -13.62 10.10 4.21
C VAL A 227 -12.15 9.68 4.35
N GLY A 228 -11.82 8.87 5.34
CA GLY A 228 -10.45 8.33 5.51
C GLY A 228 -10.00 7.49 4.32
N ILE A 229 -10.89 6.66 3.77
CA ILE A 229 -10.63 5.84 2.59
C ILE A 229 -10.38 6.74 1.37
N PHE A 230 -11.28 7.66 1.08
CA PHE A 230 -11.20 8.52 -0.10
C PHE A 230 -10.00 9.48 -0.04
N GLY A 231 -9.69 10.01 1.15
CA GLY A 231 -8.51 10.84 1.39
C GLY A 231 -7.21 10.06 1.18
N THR A 232 -7.13 8.83 1.70
CA THR A 232 -5.96 7.96 1.50
C THR A 232 -5.79 7.57 0.03
N PHE A 233 -6.88 7.26 -0.67
CA PHE A 233 -6.86 6.96 -2.11
C PHE A 233 -6.30 8.13 -2.92
N THR A 234 -6.81 9.33 -2.66
CA THR A 234 -6.39 10.56 -3.34
C THR A 234 -4.91 10.86 -3.06
N GLY A 235 -4.48 10.74 -1.80
CA GLY A 235 -3.08 10.91 -1.41
C GLY A 235 -2.14 9.89 -2.07
N TYR A 236 -2.58 8.63 -2.19
CA TYR A 236 -1.83 7.60 -2.91
C TYR A 236 -1.67 7.94 -4.40
N LEU A 237 -2.74 8.38 -5.07
CA LEU A 237 -2.68 8.79 -6.47
C LEU A 237 -1.76 9.99 -6.66
N ALA A 238 -1.88 11.02 -5.80
CA ALA A 238 -0.99 12.18 -5.85
C ALA A 238 0.47 11.77 -5.72
N ASN A 239 0.80 10.88 -4.78
CA ASN A 239 2.16 10.36 -4.62
C ASN A 239 2.65 9.59 -5.85
N LEU A 240 1.78 8.86 -6.56
CA LEU A 240 2.14 8.16 -7.80
C LEU A 240 2.54 9.14 -8.91
N PHE A 241 1.87 10.30 -9.01
CA PHE A 241 2.22 11.35 -9.99
C PHE A 241 3.44 12.17 -9.58
N LEU A 242 3.65 12.36 -8.27
CA LEU A 242 4.76 13.15 -7.73
C LEU A 242 6.07 12.36 -7.57
N SER A 243 6.03 11.03 -7.68
CA SER A 243 7.23 10.19 -7.60
C SER A 243 8.13 10.49 -8.80
N PRO A 244 9.35 11.06 -8.59
CA PRO A 244 10.27 11.33 -9.68
C PRO A 244 10.56 10.01 -10.40
N ARG A 245 10.34 9.98 -11.71
CA ARG A 245 10.81 8.89 -12.57
C ARG A 245 12.32 8.88 -12.38
N SER A 246 12.85 7.88 -11.66
CA SER A 246 14.28 7.63 -11.67
C SER A 246 14.62 7.31 -13.12
N ASP A 247 15.21 8.29 -13.78
CA ASP A 247 15.85 8.11 -15.07
C ASP A 247 17.03 7.18 -14.79
N ASP A 248 16.77 5.88 -14.92
CA ASP A 248 17.81 4.86 -14.93
C ASP A 248 18.64 5.14 -16.19
N GLY A 249 19.74 5.86 -15.98
CA GLY A 249 20.71 6.15 -17.01
C GLY A 249 21.32 4.86 -17.56
N GLU A 250 21.05 4.58 -18.82
CA GLU A 250 21.98 3.88 -19.71
C GLU A 250 22.42 4.86 -20.80
N GLY A 251 23.65 5.32 -20.65
CA GLY A 251 24.33 6.26 -21.52
C GLY A 251 25.76 6.45 -21.02
N GLU A 252 26.53 5.35 -21.00
CA GLU A 252 27.99 5.43 -21.03
C GLU A 252 28.39 6.15 -22.32
N ASP A 253 29.14 7.24 -22.17
CA ASP A 253 30.15 7.84 -23.08
C ASP A 253 30.00 9.37 -23.22
N ALA A 254 30.46 10.11 -22.20
CA ALA A 254 31.10 11.42 -22.36
C ALA A 254 31.87 11.84 -21.08
N GLU A 255 33.04 12.41 -21.30
CA GLU A 255 34.17 12.74 -20.40
C GLU A 255 33.87 13.36 -19.01
N PRO A 256 34.80 13.21 -18.04
CA PRO A 256 34.64 13.73 -16.69
C PRO A 256 35.21 15.14 -16.56
N LEU A 257 34.44 16.21 -16.83
CA LEU A 257 34.85 17.58 -16.48
C LEU A 257 33.66 18.52 -16.25
N VAL A 258 33.08 18.57 -15.05
CA VAL A 258 32.64 19.83 -14.40
C VAL A 258 32.78 19.69 -12.89
N GLN A 259 33.68 20.49 -12.34
CA GLN A 259 33.91 20.67 -10.90
C GLN A 259 32.60 21.04 -10.18
N SER A 260 32.42 20.48 -8.99
CA SER A 260 31.41 20.90 -8.03
C SER A 260 31.46 22.43 -7.85
N PRO A 261 30.33 23.17 -7.96
CA PRO A 261 30.34 24.57 -7.54
C PRO A 261 30.58 24.61 -6.01
N PRO A 262 31.37 25.57 -5.52
CA PRO A 262 31.79 25.62 -4.13
C PRO A 262 30.60 25.94 -3.21
N VAL A 263 30.78 25.59 -1.93
CA VAL A 263 29.88 25.68 -0.77
C VAL A 263 29.50 27.15 -0.43
N ALA A 264 28.99 27.91 -1.39
CA ALA A 264 28.70 29.34 -1.26
C ALA A 264 27.28 29.65 -0.74
N SER A 265 26.38 28.67 -0.63
CA SER A 265 25.00 28.90 -0.18
C SER A 265 24.83 28.99 1.34
N VAL A 266 25.82 28.54 2.14
CA VAL A 266 25.77 28.67 3.60
C VAL A 266 26.27 30.04 4.06
N HIS A 267 27.22 30.64 3.35
CA HIS A 267 27.77 31.95 3.69
C HIS A 267 26.85 33.12 3.32
N ALA A 268 26.09 33.00 2.21
CA ALA A 268 25.10 34.02 1.82
C ALA A 268 24.01 34.18 2.89
N SER A 269 23.53 33.07 3.46
CA SER A 269 22.51 33.11 4.53
C SER A 269 23.04 33.69 5.84
N SER A 270 24.32 33.46 6.20
CA SER A 270 24.91 34.08 7.39
C SER A 270 25.10 35.59 7.26
N ALA A 271 25.39 36.09 6.06
CA ALA A 271 25.58 37.52 5.81
C ALA A 271 24.24 38.28 5.90
N GLU A 272 23.16 37.75 5.31
CA GLU A 272 21.82 38.34 5.41
C GLU A 272 21.29 38.34 6.85
N VAL A 273 21.59 37.29 7.64
CA VAL A 273 21.19 37.23 9.05
C VAL A 273 21.93 38.27 9.89
N GLU A 274 23.22 38.50 9.62
CA GLU A 274 23.99 39.51 10.35
C GLU A 274 23.59 40.94 9.95
N GLU A 275 23.24 41.15 8.68
CA GLU A 275 22.69 42.42 8.19
C GLU A 275 21.33 42.72 8.86
N LEU A 276 20.42 41.74 8.92
CA LEU A 276 19.12 41.90 9.61
C LEU A 276 19.27 42.16 11.11
N ARG A 277 20.27 41.52 11.76
CA ARG A 277 20.59 41.81 13.17
C ARG A 277 21.09 43.23 13.37
N SER A 278 21.94 43.73 12.47
CA SER A 278 22.46 45.10 12.53
C SER A 278 21.33 46.13 12.39
N LEU A 279 20.39 45.91 11.46
CA LEU A 279 19.23 46.81 11.26
C LEU A 279 18.28 46.81 12.45
N LEU A 280 18.05 45.65 13.09
CA LEU A 280 17.24 45.56 14.31
C LEU A 280 17.87 46.31 15.49
N LEU A 281 19.19 46.21 15.66
CA LEU A 281 19.91 46.92 16.72
C LEU A 281 19.83 48.43 16.52
N THR A 282 20.02 48.92 15.30
CA THR A 282 19.90 50.34 14.96
C THR A 282 18.48 50.84 15.23
N SER A 283 17.46 50.11 14.79
CA SER A 283 16.06 50.46 15.05
C SER A 283 15.73 50.51 16.55
N GLN A 284 16.27 49.59 17.35
CA GLN A 284 16.07 49.61 18.81
C GLN A 284 16.79 50.78 19.49
N SER A 285 17.98 51.17 19.03
CA SER A 285 18.68 52.34 19.56
C SER A 285 17.96 53.65 19.25
N GLU A 286 17.42 53.80 18.03
CA GLU A 286 16.62 54.97 17.65
C GLU A 286 15.35 55.05 18.49
N LEU A 287 14.67 53.91 18.72
CA LEU A 287 13.51 53.87 19.61
C LEU A 287 13.86 54.23 21.07
N ALA A 288 15.03 53.82 21.56
CA ALA A 288 15.49 54.16 22.89
C ALA A 288 15.82 55.66 23.02
N GLU A 289 16.39 56.25 21.98
CA GLU A 289 16.69 57.69 21.92
C GLU A 289 15.42 58.52 21.79
N ILE A 290 14.49 58.15 20.92
CA ILE A 290 13.16 58.76 20.81
C ILE A 290 12.43 58.67 22.16
N LYS A 291 12.49 57.53 22.84
CA LYS A 291 11.88 57.36 24.17
C LYS A 291 12.55 58.24 25.23
N ARG A 292 13.86 58.48 25.14
CA ARG A 292 14.57 59.44 26.00
C ARG A 292 14.16 60.89 25.70
N LEU A 293 14.03 61.27 24.42
CA LEU A 293 13.63 62.61 24.01
C LEU A 293 12.16 62.91 24.33
N LEU A 294 11.30 61.90 24.31
CA LEU A 294 9.88 62.00 24.68
C LEU A 294 9.61 61.80 26.19
N SER A 295 10.63 61.48 26.99
CA SER A 295 10.50 61.38 28.45
C SER A 295 10.54 62.79 29.07
N PRO A 296 9.46 63.29 29.70
CA PRO A 296 9.46 64.62 30.27
C PRO A 296 10.27 64.69 31.58
N GLY A 297 11.36 65.47 31.57
CA GLY A 297 11.81 66.27 32.72
C GLY A 297 12.61 65.58 33.83
N GLY A 298 13.93 65.77 33.80
CA GLY A 298 14.83 65.53 34.94
C GLY A 298 15.91 66.62 35.06
N GLY A 299 15.51 67.89 34.86
CA GLY A 299 16.38 69.05 35.10
C GLY A 299 16.55 69.29 36.60
N GLY A 300 17.80 69.18 37.07
CA GLY A 300 18.16 69.50 38.45
C GLY A 300 17.95 70.98 38.78
N GLY A 301 17.29 71.24 39.91
CA GLY A 301 17.34 72.51 40.62
C GLY A 301 18.16 72.33 41.90
N PRO A 302 19.16 73.18 42.18
CA PRO A 302 20.09 72.98 43.30
C PRO A 302 19.47 73.43 44.64
N ASN A 303 19.81 72.66 45.67
CA ASN A 303 19.62 72.97 47.08
C ASN A 303 20.68 74.00 47.55
N ARG A 304 20.24 75.14 48.10
CA ARG A 304 20.96 76.17 48.92
C ARG A 304 19.90 77.26 49.23
N ALA A 305 19.79 77.90 50.38
CA ALA A 305 20.39 77.84 51.70
C ALA A 305 19.47 78.71 52.60
N ASP A 306 19.50 78.43 53.91
CA ASP A 306 19.13 79.29 55.05
C ASP A 306 17.69 79.86 55.17
#